data_AF-A0A956TRM4-F1
#
_entry.id   AF-A0A956TRM4-F1
#
_cell.length_a   1.000
_cell.length_b   1.000
_cell.length_c   1.000
_cell.angle_alpha   90.00
_cell.angle_beta   90.00
_cell.angle_gamma   90.00
#
_symmetry.space_group_name_H-M   'P 1'
#
loop_
_entity.id
_entity.type
_entity.pdbx_description
1 polymer ?
#
loop_
_entity_poly.entity_id
_entity_poly.type
_entity_poly.pdbx_seq_one_letter_code
_entity_poly.pdbx_strand_id
1 'polypeptide(L)'
;MADRLRRDRHGSMLILIIAFLFIVLALALVGLNFVRLIGTNSEQRTATEAAAIAAARDLSMIVVNTPECGYVALSDYAPAGSGTKAVDGYPLPVRSINTLIGTARLDLIIGDLMNQQVMRDLANKDMQDALSAKDQLIAVLDAACYPGGSGTDKDGNNVTPYISAETAYTQNQIRLTGASNLVPGSLSVALGCITGGLSTAVPVPKPAASAPVSSAQQVNGFYRSYVNVPYNGTDFVFAGIGPNIKIVDQKKWVATIPGLPYQIPTIVKVEAIQQMDASGSGTVGVVKTIACAQPSTVYDPLPEPGALSISFPDGAPPEITRPSDIYNNANLQAGVVDLLTAKNGDYPIDVGSSMVPGNWPVFTGMPTSNVWLAAYHDWIRRAGTKADIASILNMQNQTLDPANPSTASWVAPVVQGGAYVNLGMVPAGIIHVFKFDTDGVVTYQSRLLTPYPLYVSSESQLYAETMLALPNSSVAPQTYTVPLPAGDQDITLLQKYDVYIRDEVRNPGTMNGGKHAGEPLAKPLVVERKVPPSAGGKVMVVSPRRSARKNSG
;
A
#
# COMPACT_ATOMS: atom_id res chain seq x y z
N MET A 1 33.01 12.58 -109.18
CA MET A 1 34.02 12.89 -108.14
C MET A 1 33.27 13.54 -106.99
N ALA A 2 32.55 12.74 -106.21
CA ALA A 2 32.93 12.29 -104.87
C ALA A 2 32.98 13.45 -103.86
N ASP A 3 31.79 13.93 -103.48
CA ASP A 3 31.63 14.87 -102.36
C ASP A 3 31.63 14.08 -101.05
N ARG A 4 32.71 14.23 -100.28
CA ARG A 4 32.96 13.54 -99.01
C ARG A 4 32.25 14.30 -97.88
N LEU A 5 31.10 13.79 -97.44
CA LEU A 5 30.50 14.17 -96.16
C LEU A 5 31.33 13.61 -95.00
N ARG A 6 32.10 14.50 -94.38
CA ARG A 6 32.82 14.31 -93.11
C ARG A 6 31.77 14.22 -91.99
N ARG A 7 31.46 13.00 -91.53
CA ARG A 7 30.56 12.76 -90.38
C ARG A 7 31.35 12.99 -89.08
N ASP A 8 30.95 14.01 -88.32
CA ASP A 8 31.51 14.32 -87.00
C ASP A 8 31.25 13.20 -85.99
N ARG A 9 32.31 12.79 -85.28
CA ARG A 9 32.32 11.72 -84.26
C ARG A 9 31.77 12.16 -82.89
N HIS A 10 31.00 13.25 -82.81
CA HIS A 10 30.57 13.84 -81.52
C HIS A 10 29.16 13.42 -81.02
N GLY A 11 28.42 12.59 -81.76
CA GLY A 11 27.03 12.22 -81.40
C GLY A 11 26.84 11.23 -80.24
N SER A 12 27.87 10.44 -79.88
CA SER A 12 27.70 9.34 -78.90
C SER A 12 27.84 9.76 -77.43
N MET A 13 28.44 10.93 -77.15
CA MET A 13 28.69 11.38 -75.77
C MET A 13 27.44 12.02 -75.14
N LEU A 14 26.62 12.72 -75.96
CA LEU A 14 25.37 13.35 -75.51
C LEU A 14 24.35 12.31 -75.01
N ILE A 15 24.21 11.19 -75.72
CA ILE A 15 23.26 10.11 -75.37
C ILE A 15 23.65 9.46 -74.03
N LEU A 16 24.95 9.30 -73.77
CA LEU A 16 25.47 8.75 -72.52
C LEU A 16 25.21 9.68 -71.32
N ILE A 17 25.39 10.99 -71.51
CA ILE A 17 25.11 11.99 -70.47
C ILE A 17 23.62 12.02 -70.13
N ILE A 18 22.74 11.96 -71.13
CA ILE A 18 21.28 11.90 -70.93
C ILE A 18 20.87 10.62 -70.19
N ALA A 19 21.41 9.46 -70.59
CA ALA A 19 21.13 8.19 -69.93
C ALA A 19 21.58 8.19 -68.46
N PHE A 20 22.77 8.74 -68.18
CA PHE A 20 23.28 8.86 -66.82
C PHE A 20 22.43 9.82 -65.96
N LEU A 21 22.05 10.98 -66.51
CA LEU A 21 21.14 11.91 -65.84
C LEU A 21 19.79 11.27 -65.53
N PHE A 22 19.26 10.45 -66.44
CA PHE A 22 17.99 9.75 -66.22
C PHE A 22 18.09 8.72 -65.09
N ILE A 23 19.18 7.95 -65.03
CA ILE A 23 19.42 6.99 -63.94
C ILE A 23 19.60 7.72 -62.61
N VAL A 24 20.40 8.79 -62.57
CA VAL A 24 20.61 9.60 -61.36
C VAL A 24 19.30 10.22 -60.89
N LEU A 25 18.48 10.75 -61.82
CA LEU A 25 17.16 11.29 -61.51
C LEU A 25 16.21 10.22 -60.95
N ALA A 26 16.18 9.04 -61.57
CA ALA A 26 15.36 7.92 -61.10
C ALA A 26 15.78 7.48 -59.68
N LEU A 27 17.08 7.33 -59.42
CA LEU A 27 17.60 7.01 -58.09
C LEU A 27 17.31 8.11 -57.07
N ALA A 28 17.42 9.39 -57.45
CA ALA A 28 17.09 10.51 -56.57
C ALA A 28 15.59 10.53 -56.20
N LEU A 29 14.71 10.25 -57.16
CA LEU A 29 13.26 10.15 -56.91
C LEU A 29 12.91 8.95 -56.01
N VAL A 30 13.54 7.80 -56.22
CA VAL A 30 13.37 6.62 -55.35
C VAL A 30 13.89 6.92 -53.94
N GLY A 31 15.08 7.51 -53.83
CA GLY A 31 15.67 7.90 -52.54
C GLY A 31 14.79 8.89 -51.77
N LEU A 32 14.22 9.89 -52.47
CA LEU A 32 13.32 10.87 -51.86
C LEU A 32 12.00 10.22 -51.37
N ASN A 33 11.43 9.31 -52.16
CA ASN A 33 10.24 8.55 -51.76
C ASN A 33 10.52 7.59 -50.59
N PHE A 34 11.69 6.95 -50.58
CA PHE A 34 12.11 6.06 -49.51
C PHE A 34 12.34 6.80 -48.19
N VAL A 35 13.03 7.95 -48.23
CA VAL A 35 13.22 8.81 -47.05
C VAL A 35 11.89 9.33 -46.52
N ARG A 36 10.95 9.69 -47.40
CA ARG A 36 9.58 10.06 -47.00
C ARG A 36 8.86 8.89 -46.31
N LEU A 37 8.91 7.69 -46.88
CA LEU A 37 8.27 6.51 -46.29
C LEU A 37 8.84 6.17 -44.90
N ILE A 38 10.16 6.18 -44.76
CA ILE A 38 10.83 5.95 -43.46
C ILE A 38 10.49 7.07 -42.48
N GLY A 39 10.53 8.31 -42.93
CA GLY A 39 10.20 9.49 -42.13
C GLY A 39 8.79 9.38 -41.57
N THR A 40 7.80 9.12 -42.42
CA THR A 40 6.41 8.96 -41.97
C THR A 40 6.31 7.80 -40.98
N ASN A 41 6.82 6.60 -41.29
CA ASN A 41 6.73 5.46 -40.36
C ASN A 41 7.32 5.78 -38.97
N SER A 42 8.48 6.45 -38.93
CA SER A 42 9.10 6.90 -37.67
C SER A 42 8.22 7.90 -36.90
N GLU A 43 7.60 8.86 -37.60
CA GLU A 43 6.67 9.82 -37.01
C GLU A 43 5.44 9.11 -36.40
N GLN A 44 4.84 8.18 -37.15
CA GLN A 44 3.65 7.45 -36.68
C GLN A 44 3.95 6.60 -35.45
N ARG A 45 5.10 5.92 -35.46
CA ARG A 45 5.54 5.13 -34.32
C ARG A 45 5.73 6.02 -33.09
N THR A 46 6.35 7.18 -33.27
CA THR A 46 6.56 8.15 -32.18
C THR A 46 5.22 8.66 -31.62
N ALA A 47 4.25 8.95 -32.48
CA ALA A 47 2.90 9.39 -32.07
C ALA A 47 2.15 8.29 -31.28
N THR A 48 2.20 7.03 -31.73
CA THR A 48 1.57 5.91 -31.01
C THR A 48 2.28 5.59 -29.70
N GLU A 49 3.62 5.69 -29.66
CA GLU A 49 4.39 5.54 -28.43
C GLU A 49 4.04 6.63 -27.41
N ALA A 50 3.91 7.89 -27.84
CA ALA A 50 3.46 9.00 -27.01
C ALA A 50 2.04 8.77 -26.47
N ALA A 51 1.13 8.29 -27.33
CA ALA A 51 -0.24 7.94 -26.94
C ALA A 51 -0.28 6.83 -25.88
N ALA A 52 0.52 5.77 -26.05
CA ALA A 52 0.63 4.67 -25.09
C ALA A 52 1.19 5.13 -23.74
N ILE A 53 2.22 5.99 -23.73
CA ILE A 53 2.79 6.57 -22.52
C ILE A 53 1.76 7.45 -21.79
N ALA A 54 1.02 8.29 -22.52
CA ALA A 54 -0.01 9.16 -21.95
C ALA A 54 -1.12 8.35 -21.28
N ALA A 55 -1.65 7.33 -21.96
CA ALA A 55 -2.64 6.43 -21.36
C ALA A 55 -2.07 5.67 -20.14
N ALA A 56 -0.85 5.15 -20.20
CA ALA A 56 -0.23 4.44 -19.08
C ALA A 56 0.00 5.34 -17.85
N ARG A 57 0.35 6.62 -18.07
CA ARG A 57 0.46 7.62 -17.01
C ARG A 57 -0.89 7.84 -16.34
N ASP A 58 -1.92 8.09 -17.14
CA ASP A 58 -3.26 8.39 -16.62
C ASP A 58 -3.86 7.19 -15.87
N LEU A 59 -3.72 5.98 -16.41
CA LEU A 59 -4.14 4.76 -15.71
C LEU A 59 -3.43 4.56 -14.36
N SER A 60 -2.18 5.02 -14.21
CA SER A 60 -1.48 4.94 -12.93
C SER A 60 -2.04 5.87 -11.85
N MET A 61 -2.83 6.88 -12.25
CA MET A 61 -3.45 7.86 -11.35
C MET A 61 -4.84 7.45 -10.87
N ILE A 62 -5.51 6.51 -11.56
CA ILE A 62 -6.86 6.09 -11.20
C ILE A 62 -6.86 5.38 -9.85
N VAL A 63 -7.76 5.82 -8.98
CA VAL A 63 -7.97 5.32 -7.62
C VAL A 63 -9.39 4.78 -7.49
N VAL A 64 -9.53 3.63 -6.83
CA VAL A 64 -10.81 3.05 -6.41
C VAL A 64 -10.86 2.96 -4.89
N ASN A 65 -12.01 3.22 -4.29
CA ASN A 65 -12.21 3.02 -2.86
C ASN A 65 -12.96 1.71 -2.63
N THR A 66 -12.39 0.82 -1.83
CA THR A 66 -12.91 -0.52 -1.56
C THR A 66 -13.27 -0.66 -0.09
N PRO A 67 -14.33 -1.41 0.26
CA PRO A 67 -14.68 -1.65 1.67
C PRO A 67 -13.55 -2.31 2.47
N GLU A 68 -12.77 -3.18 1.84
CA GLU A 68 -11.82 -4.06 2.51
C GLU A 68 -10.43 -3.46 2.63
N CYS A 69 -9.97 -2.70 1.62
CA CYS A 69 -8.61 -2.18 1.56
C CYS A 69 -8.52 -0.64 1.60
N GLY A 70 -9.65 0.07 1.58
CA GLY A 70 -9.68 1.52 1.39
C GLY A 70 -9.30 1.92 -0.04
N TYR A 71 -8.51 2.98 -0.20
CA TYR A 71 -8.12 3.48 -1.52
C TYR A 71 -7.00 2.63 -2.14
N VAL A 72 -7.29 2.10 -3.32
CA VAL A 72 -6.41 1.20 -4.09
C VAL A 72 -6.17 1.77 -5.50
N ALA A 73 -4.95 1.68 -5.99
CA ALA A 73 -4.56 2.10 -7.34
C ALA A 73 -3.47 1.20 -7.92
N LEU A 74 -2.96 1.56 -9.10
CA LEU A 74 -1.73 0.97 -9.62
C LEU A 74 -0.48 1.51 -8.90
N SER A 75 -0.54 2.75 -8.41
CA SER A 75 0.55 3.41 -7.70
C SER A 75 0.29 3.47 -6.19
N ASP A 76 1.36 3.54 -5.41
CA ASP A 76 1.28 4.01 -4.03
C ASP A 76 1.24 5.55 -4.04
N TYR A 77 0.43 6.17 -3.20
CA TYR A 77 0.42 7.62 -3.00
C TYR A 77 0.39 7.96 -1.51
N ALA A 78 1.23 8.91 -1.13
CA ALA A 78 1.21 9.50 0.21
C ALA A 78 -0.18 10.13 0.53
N PRO A 79 -0.56 10.22 1.81
CA PRO A 79 -1.80 10.84 2.26
C PRO A 79 -1.76 12.37 2.07
N ALA A 80 -1.87 12.82 0.82
CA ALA A 80 -1.87 14.22 0.43
C ALA A 80 -3.01 14.57 -0.55
N GLY A 81 -3.79 13.57 -0.98
CA GLY A 81 -4.86 13.75 -1.94
C GLY A 81 -6.03 14.58 -1.40
N SER A 82 -6.59 15.47 -2.22
CA SER A 82 -7.82 16.19 -1.86
C SER A 82 -9.06 15.29 -1.87
N GLY A 83 -9.06 14.25 -2.71
CA GLY A 83 -10.16 13.30 -2.88
C GLY A 83 -10.05 12.05 -2.01
N THR A 84 -8.90 11.85 -1.34
CA THR A 84 -8.63 10.70 -0.47
C THR A 84 -8.53 11.16 0.98
N LYS A 85 -9.68 11.43 1.61
CA LYS A 85 -9.78 11.90 3.00
C LYS A 85 -10.85 11.14 3.78
N ALA A 86 -10.61 10.98 5.06
CA ALA A 86 -11.58 10.46 6.02
C ALA A 86 -12.68 11.50 6.29
N VAL A 87 -13.71 11.11 7.04
CA VAL A 87 -14.88 11.95 7.34
C VAL A 87 -14.49 13.22 8.10
N ASP A 88 -13.48 13.12 8.97
CA ASP A 88 -12.94 14.25 9.73
C ASP A 88 -11.89 15.08 8.95
N GLY A 89 -11.66 14.75 7.68
CA GLY A 89 -10.67 15.39 6.83
C GLY A 89 -9.25 14.84 6.97
N TYR A 90 -9.03 13.77 7.76
CA TYR A 90 -7.73 13.11 7.84
C TYR A 90 -7.32 12.59 6.46
N PRO A 91 -6.14 12.93 5.93
CA PRO A 91 -5.75 12.48 4.60
C PRO A 91 -5.38 11.00 4.62
N LEU A 92 -5.83 10.26 3.61
CA LEU A 92 -5.69 8.81 3.54
C LEU A 92 -4.69 8.41 2.46
N PRO A 93 -3.85 7.39 2.72
CA PRO A 93 -2.93 6.87 1.72
C PRO A 93 -3.70 6.10 0.65
N VAL A 94 -3.12 6.04 -0.55
CA VAL A 94 -3.56 5.12 -1.61
C VAL A 94 -2.52 4.04 -1.74
N ARG A 95 -2.96 2.78 -1.74
CA ARG A 95 -2.05 1.62 -1.83
C ARG A 95 -2.06 1.02 -3.23
N SER A 96 -0.89 0.70 -3.75
CA SER A 96 -0.77 -0.07 -4.98
C SER A 96 -1.33 -1.47 -4.79
N ILE A 97 -2.02 -1.99 -5.79
CA ILE A 97 -2.48 -3.39 -5.76
C ILE A 97 -1.32 -4.37 -5.61
N ASN A 98 -0.15 -4.07 -6.17
CA ASN A 98 1.05 -4.89 -5.99
C ASN A 98 1.56 -4.83 -4.55
N THR A 99 1.46 -3.67 -3.89
CA THR A 99 1.83 -3.50 -2.47
C THR A 99 0.91 -4.30 -1.56
N LEU A 100 -0.40 -4.32 -1.82
CA LEU A 100 -1.36 -5.14 -1.06
C LEU A 100 -1.03 -6.64 -1.17
N ILE A 101 -0.85 -7.14 -2.40
CA ILE A 101 -0.51 -8.55 -2.65
C ILE A 101 0.85 -8.91 -2.02
N GLY A 102 1.84 -8.03 -2.16
CA GLY A 102 3.17 -8.25 -1.58
C GLY A 102 3.17 -8.25 -0.06
N THR A 103 2.32 -7.42 0.56
CA THR A 103 2.15 -7.35 2.03
C THR A 103 1.48 -8.61 2.54
N ALA A 104 0.38 -9.04 1.92
CA ALA A 104 -0.29 -10.30 2.30
C ALA A 104 0.65 -11.51 2.19
N ARG A 105 1.53 -11.55 1.18
CA ARG A 105 2.56 -12.59 1.06
C ARG A 105 3.57 -12.53 2.21
N LEU A 106 4.06 -11.33 2.54
CA LEU A 106 5.00 -11.11 3.64
C LEU A 106 4.40 -11.55 4.98
N ASP A 107 3.17 -11.15 5.25
CA ASP A 107 2.46 -11.44 6.50
C ASP A 107 2.21 -12.95 6.65
N LEU A 108 1.89 -13.65 5.54
CA LEU A 108 1.76 -15.10 5.52
C LEU A 108 3.08 -15.81 5.86
N ILE A 109 4.21 -15.33 5.34
CA ILE A 109 5.54 -15.84 5.68
C ILE A 109 5.84 -15.63 7.16
N ILE A 110 5.56 -14.43 7.69
CA ILE A 110 5.81 -14.11 9.11
C ILE A 110 4.96 -15.01 10.01
N GLY A 111 3.67 -15.15 9.72
CA GLY A 111 2.78 -16.04 10.47
C GLY A 111 3.23 -17.51 10.42
N ASP A 112 3.77 -17.95 9.29
CA ASP A 112 4.34 -19.29 9.14
C ASP A 112 5.62 -19.48 9.99
N LEU A 113 6.58 -18.55 9.89
CA LEU A 113 7.83 -18.58 10.66
C LEU A 113 7.63 -18.44 12.18
N MET A 114 6.59 -17.72 12.61
CA MET A 114 6.21 -17.63 14.03
C MET A 114 5.39 -18.83 14.51
N ASN A 115 5.02 -19.74 13.61
CA ASN A 115 4.09 -20.84 13.82
C ASN A 115 2.73 -20.40 14.43
N GLN A 116 2.20 -19.27 13.96
CA GLN A 116 0.94 -18.70 14.45
C GLN A 116 -0.17 -18.85 13.40
N GLN A 117 -1.08 -19.80 13.63
CA GLN A 117 -2.19 -20.08 12.72
C GLN A 117 -3.09 -18.84 12.50
N VAL A 118 -3.40 -18.10 13.57
CA VAL A 118 -4.22 -16.87 13.50
C VAL A 118 -3.64 -15.86 12.52
N MET A 119 -2.32 -15.66 12.53
CA MET A 119 -1.67 -14.72 11.60
C MET A 119 -1.71 -15.23 10.16
N ARG A 120 -1.56 -16.54 9.92
CA ARG A 120 -1.71 -17.13 8.59
C ARG A 120 -3.13 -16.94 8.05
N ASP A 121 -4.13 -17.10 8.88
CA ASP A 121 -5.54 -16.95 8.48
C ASP A 121 -5.88 -15.48 8.19
N LEU A 122 -5.35 -14.54 8.97
CA LEU A 122 -5.46 -13.10 8.70
C LEU A 122 -4.77 -12.72 7.38
N ALA A 123 -3.55 -13.22 7.12
CA ALA A 123 -2.84 -12.96 5.88
C ALA A 123 -3.58 -13.52 4.65
N ASN A 124 -4.20 -14.70 4.79
CA ASN A 124 -5.05 -15.28 3.74
C ASN A 124 -6.33 -14.44 3.51
N LYS A 125 -6.94 -13.93 4.58
CA LYS A 125 -8.09 -13.00 4.47
C LYS A 125 -7.70 -11.72 3.74
N ASP A 126 -6.55 -11.15 4.08
CA ASP A 126 -6.04 -9.94 3.43
C ASP A 126 -5.70 -10.18 1.95
N MET A 127 -5.23 -11.38 1.60
CA MET A 127 -5.06 -11.78 0.21
C MET A 127 -6.40 -11.87 -0.54
N GLN A 128 -7.45 -12.42 0.08
CA GLN A 128 -8.79 -12.46 -0.52
C GLN A 128 -9.35 -11.05 -0.72
N ASP A 129 -9.16 -10.17 0.25
CA ASP A 129 -9.56 -8.76 0.17
C ASP A 129 -8.82 -8.02 -0.95
N ALA A 130 -7.51 -8.26 -1.08
CA ALA A 130 -6.72 -7.73 -2.20
C ALA A 130 -7.21 -8.24 -3.56
N LEU A 131 -7.65 -9.50 -3.66
CA LEU A 131 -8.22 -10.04 -4.90
C LEU A 131 -9.58 -9.41 -5.24
N SER A 132 -10.44 -9.15 -4.24
CA SER A 132 -11.69 -8.39 -4.42
C SER A 132 -11.41 -6.97 -4.91
N ALA A 133 -10.47 -6.27 -4.27
CA ALA A 133 -10.05 -4.92 -4.66
C ALA A 133 -9.44 -4.89 -6.07
N LYS A 134 -8.66 -5.92 -6.43
CA LYS A 134 -8.10 -6.10 -7.77
C LYS A 134 -9.20 -6.17 -8.83
N ASP A 135 -10.27 -6.93 -8.61
CA ASP A 135 -11.36 -7.06 -9.58
C ASP A 135 -12.08 -5.72 -9.80
N GLN A 136 -12.33 -4.96 -8.73
CA GLN A 136 -12.91 -3.62 -8.81
C GLN A 136 -11.99 -2.64 -9.57
N LEU A 137 -10.69 -2.65 -9.26
CA LEU A 137 -9.71 -1.81 -9.94
C LEU A 137 -9.63 -2.12 -11.44
N ILE A 138 -9.54 -3.40 -11.81
CA ILE A 138 -9.48 -3.82 -13.23
C ILE A 138 -10.72 -3.35 -13.98
N ALA A 139 -11.91 -3.49 -13.39
CA ALA A 139 -13.15 -3.05 -14.02
C ALA A 139 -13.15 -1.55 -14.33
N VAL A 140 -12.68 -0.71 -13.41
CA VAL A 140 -12.58 0.74 -13.60
C VAL A 140 -11.50 1.09 -14.64
N LEU A 141 -10.35 0.43 -14.60
CA LEU A 141 -9.26 0.67 -15.56
C LEU A 141 -9.68 0.29 -16.99
N ASP A 142 -10.37 -0.84 -17.17
CA ASP A 142 -10.88 -1.25 -18.48
C ASP A 142 -11.95 -0.28 -18.98
N ALA A 143 -12.91 0.08 -18.11
CA ALA A 143 -13.94 1.07 -18.42
C ALA A 143 -13.35 2.43 -18.84
N ALA A 144 -12.23 2.85 -18.23
CA ALA A 144 -11.55 4.10 -18.54
C ALA A 144 -10.79 4.09 -19.89
N CYS A 145 -10.56 2.91 -20.48
CA CYS A 145 -9.89 2.78 -21.79
C CYS A 145 -10.82 3.00 -22.99
N TYR A 146 -12.15 2.98 -22.78
CA TYR A 146 -13.13 3.22 -23.86
C TYR A 146 -13.29 4.72 -24.18
N PRO A 147 -13.72 5.08 -25.40
CA PRO A 147 -14.10 6.45 -25.73
C PRO A 147 -15.17 6.98 -24.78
N GLY A 148 -14.90 8.12 -24.12
CA GLY A 148 -15.78 8.70 -23.10
C GLY A 148 -15.69 8.03 -21.71
N GLY A 149 -14.93 6.95 -21.58
CA GLY A 149 -14.58 6.32 -20.31
C GLY A 149 -13.70 7.21 -19.45
N SER A 150 -13.83 7.07 -18.14
CA SER A 150 -13.03 7.83 -17.18
C SER A 150 -12.94 7.14 -15.82
N GLY A 151 -11.95 7.54 -15.02
CA GLY A 151 -11.82 7.20 -13.60
C GLY A 151 -11.47 8.43 -12.78
N THR A 152 -11.29 8.27 -11.47
CA THR A 152 -10.99 9.39 -10.56
C THR A 152 -9.57 9.27 -10.01
N ASP A 153 -8.83 10.37 -9.94
CA ASP A 153 -7.51 10.40 -9.29
C ASP A 153 -7.61 10.57 -7.75
N LYS A 154 -6.46 10.56 -7.07
CA LYS A 154 -6.36 10.79 -5.62
C LYS A 154 -6.89 12.16 -5.17
N ASP A 155 -7.00 13.12 -6.07
CA ASP A 155 -7.44 14.49 -5.81
C ASP A 155 -8.95 14.67 -6.08
N GLY A 156 -9.61 13.66 -6.64
CA GLY A 156 -11.02 13.69 -7.02
C GLY A 156 -11.26 14.17 -8.45
N ASN A 157 -10.20 14.39 -9.24
CA ASN A 157 -10.33 14.85 -10.61
C ASN A 157 -10.60 13.68 -11.56
N ASN A 158 -11.28 13.99 -12.66
CA ASN A 158 -11.53 13.01 -13.70
C ASN A 158 -10.24 12.73 -14.51
N VAL A 159 -9.97 11.45 -14.73
CA VAL A 159 -8.84 10.94 -15.52
C VAL A 159 -9.39 10.21 -16.72
N THR A 160 -8.95 10.60 -17.92
CA THR A 160 -9.49 10.12 -19.21
C THR A 160 -8.39 9.55 -20.10
N PRO A 161 -7.89 8.32 -19.83
CA PRO A 161 -6.75 7.73 -20.54
C PRO A 161 -6.90 7.73 -22.06
N TYR A 162 -8.11 7.45 -22.58
CA TYR A 162 -8.38 7.49 -24.01
C TYR A 162 -8.17 8.88 -24.62
N ILE A 163 -8.72 9.93 -23.98
CA ILE A 163 -8.61 11.32 -24.46
C ILE A 163 -7.16 11.79 -24.42
N SER A 164 -6.43 11.45 -23.35
CA SER A 164 -5.01 11.76 -23.24
C SER A 164 -4.18 11.04 -24.30
N ALA A 165 -4.51 9.78 -24.63
CA ALA A 165 -3.86 9.06 -25.73
C ALA A 165 -4.11 9.73 -27.09
N GLU A 166 -5.36 10.09 -27.39
CA GLU A 166 -5.73 10.77 -28.63
C GLU A 166 -5.08 12.17 -28.74
N THR A 167 -5.06 12.92 -27.65
CA THR A 167 -4.40 14.22 -27.57
C THR A 167 -2.89 14.09 -27.78
N ALA A 168 -2.23 13.14 -27.11
CA ALA A 168 -0.80 12.92 -27.26
C ALA A 168 -0.44 12.45 -28.68
N TYR A 169 -1.29 11.61 -29.30
CA TYR A 169 -1.13 11.18 -30.68
C TYR A 169 -1.18 12.37 -31.65
N THR A 170 -2.22 13.20 -31.54
CA THR A 170 -2.46 14.34 -32.44
C THR A 170 -1.41 15.45 -32.26
N GLN A 171 -0.91 15.67 -31.05
CA GLN A 171 0.15 16.65 -30.77
C GLN A 171 1.52 16.23 -31.33
N ASN A 172 1.80 14.93 -31.40
CA ASN A 172 3.07 14.40 -31.94
C ASN A 172 3.02 14.12 -33.45
N GLN A 173 1.97 14.58 -34.13
CA GLN A 173 1.83 14.44 -35.56
C GLN A 173 2.69 15.47 -36.31
N ILE A 174 4.00 15.21 -36.42
CA ILE A 174 4.90 16.01 -37.26
C ILE A 174 4.57 15.73 -38.74
N ARG A 175 4.54 16.78 -39.58
CA ARG A 175 4.01 16.75 -40.96
C ARG A 175 5.12 16.88 -42.01
N LEU A 176 6.13 16.01 -42.01
CA LEU A 176 7.17 16.07 -43.04
C LEU A 176 6.67 15.70 -44.46
N THR A 177 5.55 14.98 -44.59
CA THR A 177 5.10 14.42 -45.89
C THR A 177 3.82 15.01 -46.48
N GLY A 178 3.24 16.06 -45.89
CA GLY A 178 1.92 16.56 -46.30
C GLY A 178 0.78 15.66 -45.80
N ALA A 179 -0.39 16.27 -45.59
CA ALA A 179 -1.65 15.71 -45.07
C ALA A 179 -1.65 14.21 -44.71
N SER A 180 -1.07 13.86 -43.57
CA SER A 180 -1.41 12.62 -42.88
C SER A 180 -2.50 12.96 -41.86
N ASN A 181 -3.45 12.06 -41.60
CA ASN A 181 -4.49 12.27 -40.58
C ASN A 181 -4.82 10.94 -39.89
N LEU A 182 -4.99 10.98 -38.57
CA LEU A 182 -5.57 9.87 -37.82
C LEU A 182 -6.96 9.58 -38.42
N VAL A 183 -7.24 8.32 -38.74
CA VAL A 183 -8.58 7.93 -39.18
C VAL A 183 -9.53 8.08 -37.97
N PRO A 184 -10.58 8.91 -38.05
CA PRO A 184 -11.48 9.12 -36.92
C PRO A 184 -12.02 7.81 -36.37
N GLY A 185 -11.96 7.62 -35.05
CA GLY A 185 -12.42 6.41 -34.37
C GLY A 185 -11.52 5.18 -34.53
N SER A 186 -10.34 5.31 -35.16
CA SER A 186 -9.40 4.19 -35.32
C SER A 186 -8.44 3.98 -34.14
N LEU A 187 -8.35 4.97 -33.24
CA LEU A 187 -7.53 4.84 -32.04
C LEU A 187 -8.23 3.88 -31.07
N SER A 188 -7.49 2.91 -30.57
CA SER A 188 -7.97 1.96 -29.55
C SER A 188 -6.94 1.84 -28.44
N VAL A 189 -7.43 1.82 -27.21
CA VAL A 189 -6.63 1.59 -26.00
C VAL A 189 -7.14 0.31 -25.36
N ALA A 190 -6.24 -0.63 -25.08
CA ALA A 190 -6.59 -1.91 -24.47
C ALA A 190 -5.58 -2.27 -23.37
N LEU A 191 -6.03 -2.99 -22.36
CA LEU A 191 -5.18 -3.52 -21.29
C LEU A 191 -4.80 -4.97 -21.56
N GLY A 192 -3.59 -5.34 -21.16
CA GLY A 192 -3.11 -6.71 -21.24
C GLY A 192 -1.91 -6.98 -20.35
N CYS A 193 -1.22 -8.06 -20.66
CA CYS A 193 -0.06 -8.56 -19.95
C CYS A 193 1.15 -8.66 -20.90
N ILE A 194 2.32 -8.98 -20.34
CA ILE A 194 3.52 -9.20 -21.15
C ILE A 194 4.18 -10.54 -20.84
N THR A 195 4.43 -11.32 -21.89
CA THR A 195 5.11 -12.62 -21.79
C THR A 195 6.55 -12.46 -21.31
N GLY A 196 6.97 -13.33 -20.40
CA GLY A 196 8.28 -13.28 -19.75
C GLY A 196 8.38 -12.27 -18.59
N GLY A 197 7.33 -11.48 -18.36
CA GLY A 197 7.25 -10.54 -17.23
C GLY A 197 8.24 -9.38 -17.29
N LEU A 198 8.04 -8.40 -16.41
CA LEU A 198 8.93 -7.25 -16.21
C LEU A 198 9.22 -7.11 -14.71
N SER A 199 10.24 -6.31 -14.37
CA SER A 199 10.42 -5.90 -12.97
C SER A 199 9.21 -5.12 -12.50
N THR A 200 8.69 -5.49 -11.34
CA THR A 200 7.77 -4.63 -10.57
C THR A 200 8.56 -3.61 -9.76
N ALA A 201 7.86 -2.78 -8.98
CA ALA A 201 8.44 -1.95 -7.93
C ALA A 201 8.32 -2.55 -6.52
N VAL A 202 7.78 -3.78 -6.38
CA VAL A 202 7.61 -4.41 -5.07
C VAL A 202 8.84 -5.26 -4.74
N PRO A 203 9.58 -4.94 -3.67
CA PRO A 203 10.78 -5.68 -3.31
C PRO A 203 10.42 -7.10 -2.87
N VAL A 204 11.32 -8.05 -3.11
CA VAL A 204 11.23 -9.37 -2.48
C VAL A 204 11.52 -9.25 -0.98
N PRO A 205 11.02 -10.18 -0.14
CA PRO A 205 11.13 -10.07 1.31
C PRO A 205 12.59 -10.06 1.77
N LYS A 206 12.85 -9.32 2.86
CA LYS A 206 14.14 -9.28 3.53
C LYS A 206 14.07 -9.99 4.89
N PRO A 207 15.14 -10.71 5.30
CA PRO A 207 16.28 -11.10 4.47
C PRO A 207 15.86 -12.17 3.44
N ALA A 208 16.57 -12.24 2.31
CA ALA A 208 16.26 -13.19 1.23
C ALA A 208 16.26 -14.67 1.68
N ALA A 209 16.99 -14.99 2.76
CA ALA A 209 17.02 -16.32 3.35
C ALA A 209 15.71 -16.74 4.03
N SER A 210 14.90 -15.78 4.52
CA SER A 210 13.64 -16.07 5.23
C SER A 210 12.52 -16.50 4.28
N ALA A 211 12.56 -16.06 3.02
CA ALA A 211 11.63 -16.50 1.99
C ALA A 211 12.28 -16.41 0.60
N PRO A 212 13.05 -17.45 0.20
CA PRO A 212 13.74 -17.44 -1.08
C PRO A 212 12.77 -17.29 -2.25
N VAL A 213 13.03 -16.31 -3.11
CA VAL A 213 12.34 -16.13 -4.39
C VAL A 213 13.31 -16.52 -5.50
N SER A 214 12.91 -17.46 -6.36
CA SER A 214 13.81 -17.95 -7.43
C SER A 214 14.17 -16.82 -8.40
N SER A 215 15.34 -16.90 -9.05
CA SER A 215 15.78 -15.90 -10.04
C SER A 215 14.82 -15.75 -11.22
N ALA A 216 14.03 -16.78 -11.54
CA ALA A 216 12.98 -16.71 -12.55
C ALA A 216 11.77 -15.86 -12.11
N GLN A 217 11.53 -15.75 -10.80
CA GLN A 217 10.40 -15.06 -10.19
C GLN A 217 10.72 -13.61 -9.76
N GLN A 218 11.98 -13.18 -9.94
CA GLN A 218 12.40 -11.82 -9.60
C GLN A 218 13.25 -11.18 -10.69
N VAL A 219 13.40 -9.85 -10.61
CA VAL A 219 14.31 -9.03 -11.40
C VAL A 219 14.91 -8.00 -10.45
N ASN A 220 16.24 -7.99 -10.30
CA ASN A 220 16.96 -7.00 -9.49
C ASN A 220 16.44 -6.83 -8.05
N GLY A 221 16.02 -7.92 -7.40
CA GLY A 221 15.48 -7.87 -6.02
C GLY A 221 14.03 -7.43 -5.92
N PHE A 222 13.31 -7.31 -7.04
CA PHE A 222 11.87 -7.04 -7.08
C PHE A 222 11.13 -8.23 -7.68
N TYR A 223 9.88 -8.44 -7.30
CA TYR A 223 9.07 -9.48 -7.94
C TYR A 223 8.94 -9.23 -9.43
N ARG A 224 8.92 -10.32 -10.21
CA ARG A 224 8.64 -10.29 -11.64
C ARG A 224 7.14 -10.30 -11.87
N SER A 225 6.65 -9.40 -12.72
CA SER A 225 5.23 -9.33 -13.08
C SER A 225 4.80 -10.55 -13.88
N TYR A 226 3.52 -10.93 -13.77
CA TYR A 226 2.92 -12.03 -14.54
C TYR A 226 3.63 -13.38 -14.38
N VAL A 227 4.24 -13.61 -13.23
CA VAL A 227 4.79 -14.89 -12.82
C VAL A 227 4.21 -15.22 -11.46
N ASN A 228 3.76 -16.46 -11.28
CA ASN A 228 3.26 -16.93 -9.99
C ASN A 228 4.44 -17.20 -9.03
N VAL A 229 4.32 -16.70 -7.80
CA VAL A 229 5.32 -16.84 -6.73
C VAL A 229 4.65 -17.46 -5.50
N PRO A 230 4.21 -18.73 -5.60
CA PRO A 230 3.39 -19.35 -4.57
C PRO A 230 4.14 -19.44 -3.25
N TYR A 231 3.39 -19.38 -2.15
CA TYR A 231 3.89 -19.63 -0.80
C TYR A 231 2.79 -20.31 0.02
N ASN A 232 3.12 -21.41 0.68
CA ASN A 232 2.21 -22.15 1.57
C ASN A 232 0.81 -22.43 0.98
N GLY A 233 0.76 -22.85 -0.30
CA GLY A 233 -0.50 -23.17 -0.98
C GLY A 233 -1.29 -21.97 -1.52
N THR A 234 -0.83 -20.74 -1.26
CA THR A 234 -1.43 -19.50 -1.79
C THR A 234 -0.61 -18.98 -2.97
N ASP A 235 -1.30 -18.60 -4.04
CA ASP A 235 -0.71 -18.07 -5.26
C ASP A 235 -0.56 -16.55 -5.23
N PHE A 236 0.55 -16.04 -5.76
CA PHE A 236 0.85 -14.61 -5.79
C PHE A 236 1.35 -14.20 -7.18
N VAL A 237 0.54 -13.41 -7.88
CA VAL A 237 0.83 -12.84 -9.20
C VAL A 237 0.79 -11.32 -9.12
N PHE A 238 1.86 -10.67 -9.57
CA PHE A 238 2.00 -9.22 -9.57
C PHE A 238 1.69 -8.61 -10.95
N ALA A 239 1.08 -7.44 -10.95
CA ALA A 239 0.81 -6.62 -12.11
C ALA A 239 2.10 -6.04 -12.71
N GLY A 240 2.09 -5.72 -14.01
CA GLY A 240 3.19 -5.09 -14.73
C GLY A 240 3.37 -3.61 -14.39
N ILE A 241 3.67 -3.27 -13.14
CA ILE A 241 3.80 -1.89 -12.67
C ILE A 241 5.24 -1.65 -12.23
N GLY A 242 5.96 -0.81 -12.97
CA GLY A 242 7.38 -0.55 -12.78
C GLY A 242 7.64 0.75 -12.02
N PRO A 243 8.90 1.07 -11.70
CA PRO A 243 9.24 2.36 -11.11
C PRO A 243 9.14 3.53 -12.11
N ASN A 244 9.14 3.25 -13.42
CA ASN A 244 9.10 4.26 -14.47
C ASN A 244 8.15 3.81 -15.59
N ILE A 245 7.49 4.78 -16.23
CA ILE A 245 6.72 4.54 -17.44
C ILE A 245 7.70 4.27 -18.57
N LYS A 246 7.48 3.21 -19.34
CA LYS A 246 8.34 2.87 -20.48
C LYS A 246 7.58 2.14 -21.57
N ILE A 247 8.05 2.29 -22.80
CA ILE A 247 7.61 1.48 -23.93
C ILE A 247 8.09 0.05 -23.73
N VAL A 248 7.22 -0.91 -24.05
CA VAL A 248 7.49 -2.34 -23.99
C VAL A 248 7.26 -2.98 -25.35
N ASP A 249 7.89 -4.13 -25.58
CA ASP A 249 7.81 -4.83 -26.86
C ASP A 249 6.38 -5.33 -27.11
N GLN A 250 5.74 -4.77 -28.13
CA GLN A 250 4.39 -5.13 -28.58
C GLN A 250 4.26 -6.61 -28.95
N LYS A 251 5.35 -7.27 -29.38
CA LYS A 251 5.31 -8.70 -29.76
C LYS A 251 5.13 -9.61 -28.54
N LYS A 252 5.46 -9.11 -27.35
CA LYS A 252 5.30 -9.85 -26.09
C LYS A 252 3.96 -9.58 -25.43
N TRP A 253 3.22 -8.57 -25.89
CA TRP A 253 1.90 -8.23 -25.36
C TRP A 253 0.89 -9.33 -25.67
N VAL A 254 0.11 -9.70 -24.67
CA VAL A 254 -0.99 -10.67 -24.78
C VAL A 254 -2.16 -10.21 -23.92
N ALA A 255 -3.40 -10.47 -24.33
CA ALA A 255 -4.57 -10.13 -23.53
C ALA A 255 -4.58 -10.90 -22.19
N THR A 256 -4.24 -12.19 -22.26
CA THR A 256 -4.14 -13.08 -21.10
C THR A 256 -2.91 -13.97 -21.20
N ILE A 257 -2.38 -14.40 -20.05
CA ILE A 257 -1.27 -15.36 -19.99
C ILE A 257 -1.83 -16.71 -19.53
N PRO A 258 -1.79 -17.75 -20.38
CA PRO A 258 -2.28 -19.09 -20.02
C PRO A 258 -1.56 -19.66 -18.81
N GLY A 259 -2.31 -20.29 -17.90
CA GLY A 259 -1.78 -21.01 -16.75
C GLY A 259 -1.48 -20.17 -15.51
N LEU A 260 -1.73 -18.85 -15.53
CA LEU A 260 -1.72 -18.06 -14.30
C LEU A 260 -3.02 -18.28 -13.49
N PRO A 261 -2.94 -18.34 -12.14
CA PRO A 261 -4.11 -18.51 -11.28
C PRO A 261 -5.05 -17.29 -11.34
N TYR A 262 -4.47 -16.10 -11.51
CA TYR A 262 -5.16 -14.86 -11.82
C TYR A 262 -4.18 -13.87 -12.50
N GLN A 263 -4.68 -12.77 -13.04
CA GLN A 263 -3.86 -11.75 -13.67
C GLN A 263 -4.42 -10.34 -13.46
N ILE A 264 -3.54 -9.35 -13.61
CA ILE A 264 -3.86 -7.92 -13.47
C ILE A 264 -3.38 -7.21 -14.74
N PRO A 265 -4.24 -7.14 -15.78
CA PRO A 265 -3.88 -6.55 -17.06
C PRO A 265 -3.63 -5.05 -16.88
N THR A 266 -2.38 -4.64 -17.05
CA THR A 266 -1.93 -3.26 -16.78
C THR A 266 -1.04 -2.71 -17.89
N ILE A 267 -0.54 -3.57 -18.78
CA ILE A 267 0.22 -3.13 -19.95
C ILE A 267 -0.76 -2.54 -20.95
N VAL A 268 -0.61 -1.24 -21.19
CA VAL A 268 -1.42 -0.50 -22.14
C VAL A 268 -0.95 -0.84 -23.53
N LYS A 269 -1.89 -1.13 -24.43
CA LYS A 269 -1.68 -1.26 -25.85
C LYS A 269 -2.50 -0.20 -26.56
N VAL A 270 -1.85 0.61 -27.37
CA VAL A 270 -2.51 1.58 -28.25
C VAL A 270 -2.34 1.12 -29.69
N GLU A 271 -3.45 1.02 -30.42
CA GLU A 271 -3.43 0.84 -31.87
C GLU A 271 -4.05 2.07 -32.53
N ALA A 272 -3.46 2.54 -33.63
CA ALA A 272 -3.99 3.64 -34.42
C ALA A 272 -3.87 3.34 -35.92
N ILE A 273 -4.81 3.85 -36.71
CA ILE A 273 -4.77 3.78 -38.17
C ILE A 273 -4.62 5.20 -38.70
N GLN A 274 -3.64 5.40 -39.58
CA GLN A 274 -3.41 6.68 -40.20
C GLN A 274 -3.52 6.60 -41.72
N GLN A 275 -4.21 7.58 -42.27
CA GLN A 275 -4.32 7.83 -43.68
C GLN A 275 -3.17 8.76 -44.12
N MET A 276 -2.44 8.34 -45.15
CA MET A 276 -1.43 9.10 -45.84
C MET A 276 -1.97 9.51 -47.21
N ASP A 277 -2.13 10.81 -47.43
CA ASP A 277 -2.46 11.31 -48.76
C ASP A 277 -1.18 11.34 -49.61
N ALA A 278 -1.07 10.41 -50.57
CA ALA A 278 -0.05 10.49 -51.59
C ALA A 278 -0.34 11.71 -52.47
N SER A 279 0.50 12.74 -52.37
CA SER A 279 0.32 14.01 -53.06
C SER A 279 0.16 13.78 -54.58
N GLY A 280 -1.07 13.86 -55.08
CA GLY A 280 -1.38 13.85 -56.52
C GLY A 280 -1.78 12.51 -57.17
N SER A 281 -1.84 11.36 -56.46
CA SER A 281 -2.22 10.08 -57.10
C SER A 281 -3.63 9.57 -56.75
N GLY A 282 -4.34 10.22 -55.82
CA GLY A 282 -5.64 9.75 -55.32
C GLY A 282 -5.57 8.41 -54.56
N THR A 283 -4.37 7.87 -54.34
CA THR A 283 -4.16 6.62 -53.60
C THR A 283 -3.90 6.94 -52.14
N VAL A 284 -4.82 6.50 -51.28
CA VAL A 284 -4.73 6.65 -49.83
C VAL A 284 -3.91 5.49 -49.26
N GLY A 285 -2.72 5.78 -48.75
CA GLY A 285 -1.95 4.80 -47.99
C GLY A 285 -2.52 4.68 -46.58
N VAL A 286 -2.77 3.47 -46.10
CA VAL A 286 -3.23 3.22 -44.73
C VAL A 286 -2.14 2.48 -43.97
N VAL A 287 -1.69 3.04 -42.86
CA VAL A 287 -0.72 2.38 -41.98
C VAL A 287 -1.29 2.22 -40.59
N LYS A 288 -1.21 0.98 -40.08
CA LYS A 288 -1.54 0.63 -38.72
C LYS A 288 -0.27 0.63 -37.88
N THR A 289 -0.29 1.38 -36.79
CA THR A 289 0.80 1.40 -35.80
C THR A 289 0.28 0.91 -34.46
N ILE A 290 1.17 0.25 -33.73
CA ILE A 290 0.90 -0.30 -32.41
C ILE A 290 2.05 0.14 -31.51
N ALA A 291 1.73 0.49 -30.26
CA ALA A 291 2.71 0.67 -29.20
C ALA A 291 2.16 0.10 -27.91
N CYS A 292 3.04 -0.36 -27.03
CA CYS A 292 2.67 -0.83 -25.71
C CYS A 292 3.49 -0.09 -24.65
N ALA A 293 2.87 0.25 -23.52
CA ALA A 293 3.52 0.95 -22.43
C ALA A 293 3.22 0.29 -21.09
N GLN A 294 4.23 0.26 -20.23
CA GLN A 294 4.12 -0.15 -18.83
C GLN A 294 3.78 1.07 -17.97
N PRO A 295 2.75 1.03 -17.10
CA PRO A 295 2.50 2.08 -16.13
C PRO A 295 3.58 2.09 -15.04
N SER A 296 3.72 3.24 -14.37
CA SER A 296 4.61 3.41 -13.23
C SER A 296 3.85 3.39 -11.90
N THR A 297 4.59 3.13 -10.82
CA THR A 297 4.22 3.53 -9.48
C THR A 297 5.19 4.59 -8.96
N VAL A 298 4.66 5.61 -8.32
CA VAL A 298 5.40 6.44 -7.39
C VAL A 298 5.51 5.60 -6.12
N TYR A 299 6.63 4.91 -5.93
CA TYR A 299 6.85 4.17 -4.70
C TYR A 299 7.23 5.15 -3.58
N ASP A 300 6.22 5.90 -3.11
CA ASP A 300 6.28 6.75 -1.93
C ASP A 300 5.35 6.21 -0.82
N PRO A 301 5.51 4.95 -0.38
CA PRO A 301 5.03 4.61 0.94
C PRO A 301 6.03 5.30 1.88
N LEU A 302 5.77 6.58 2.18
CA LEU A 302 6.21 7.12 3.45
C LEU A 302 5.81 6.06 4.46
N PRO A 303 6.77 5.50 5.20
CA PRO A 303 6.41 4.72 6.34
C PRO A 303 5.59 5.69 7.22
N GLU A 304 4.28 5.51 7.24
CA GLU A 304 3.45 5.83 8.39
C GLU A 304 3.17 4.51 9.15
N PRO A 305 4.21 3.73 9.53
CA PRO A 305 3.99 2.57 10.36
C PRO A 305 3.44 3.13 11.65
N GLY A 306 2.23 2.72 11.99
CA GLY A 306 1.75 2.90 13.35
C GLY A 306 2.81 2.36 14.31
N ALA A 307 2.86 2.89 15.51
CA ALA A 307 3.66 2.27 16.55
C ALA A 307 2.82 1.17 17.20
N LEU A 308 3.42 0.00 17.41
CA LEU A 308 2.88 -0.97 18.35
C LEU A 308 3.39 -0.58 19.73
N SER A 309 2.50 -0.52 20.72
CA SER A 309 2.95 -0.33 22.09
C SER A 309 2.33 -1.28 23.09
N ILE A 310 3.18 -1.67 24.03
CA ILE A 310 2.85 -2.49 25.18
C ILE A 310 3.13 -1.60 26.38
N SER A 311 2.09 -1.28 27.13
CA SER A 311 2.18 -0.41 28.30
C SER A 311 1.83 -1.19 29.54
N PHE A 312 2.41 -0.81 30.67
CA PHE A 312 2.15 -1.35 31.99
C PHE A 312 1.90 -0.18 32.95
N PRO A 313 0.73 0.47 32.90
CA PRO A 313 0.46 1.67 33.69
C PRO A 313 0.56 1.45 35.20
N ASP A 314 0.24 0.25 35.69
CA ASP A 314 0.27 -0.12 37.12
C ASP A 314 1.51 -0.97 37.49
N GLY A 315 2.58 -0.86 36.68
CA GLY A 315 3.81 -1.65 36.79
C GLY A 315 3.75 -2.98 36.02
N ALA A 316 4.90 -3.40 35.49
CA ALA A 316 5.00 -4.58 34.64
C ALA A 316 4.70 -5.89 35.40
N PRO A 317 3.84 -6.78 34.87
CA PRO A 317 3.66 -8.12 35.41
C PRO A 317 4.93 -8.96 35.14
N PRO A 318 5.51 -9.65 36.14
CA PRO A 318 6.71 -10.48 35.96
C PRO A 318 6.53 -11.61 34.94
N GLU A 319 5.29 -12.01 34.66
CA GLU A 319 4.94 -13.05 33.71
C GLU A 319 5.09 -12.61 32.24
N ILE A 320 5.25 -11.30 31.98
CA ILE A 320 5.40 -10.73 30.63
C ILE A 320 6.72 -9.95 30.58
N THR A 321 7.77 -10.63 30.10
CA THR A 321 9.13 -10.09 30.00
C THR A 321 9.52 -9.70 28.58
N ARG A 322 8.80 -10.22 27.58
CA ARG A 322 9.01 -9.95 26.15
C ARG A 322 7.67 -10.01 25.39
N PRO A 323 7.56 -9.44 24.18
CA PRO A 323 6.31 -9.46 23.42
C PRO A 323 5.74 -10.87 23.18
N SER A 324 6.60 -11.87 22.95
CA SER A 324 6.12 -13.25 22.72
C SER A 324 5.41 -13.87 23.92
N ASP A 325 5.68 -13.39 25.14
CA ASP A 325 5.02 -13.91 26.34
C ASP A 325 3.51 -13.65 26.29
N ILE A 326 3.06 -12.62 25.57
CA ILE A 326 1.62 -12.26 25.47
C ILE A 326 0.82 -13.38 24.79
N TYR A 327 1.35 -14.00 23.73
CA TYR A 327 0.65 -15.10 23.05
C TYR A 327 1.07 -16.49 23.52
N ASN A 328 2.16 -16.62 24.29
CA ASN A 328 2.59 -17.91 24.86
C ASN A 328 2.10 -18.13 26.31
N ASN A 329 1.56 -17.10 26.98
CA ASN A 329 1.07 -17.22 28.35
C ASN A 329 -0.24 -18.03 28.42
N ALA A 330 -0.24 -19.10 29.21
CA ALA A 330 -1.38 -20.00 29.35
C ALA A 330 -2.68 -19.32 29.84
N ASN A 331 -2.59 -18.31 30.71
CA ASN A 331 -3.77 -17.58 31.16
C ASN A 331 -4.37 -16.73 30.03
N LEU A 332 -3.53 -16.10 29.22
CA LEU A 332 -3.96 -15.29 28.07
C LEU A 332 -4.49 -16.14 26.91
N GLN A 333 -4.06 -17.40 26.82
CA GLN A 333 -4.59 -18.39 25.88
C GLN A 333 -5.93 -19.01 26.32
N ALA A 334 -6.27 -18.93 27.61
CA ALA A 334 -7.49 -19.51 28.16
C ALA A 334 -8.60 -18.46 28.44
N GLY A 335 -8.23 -17.19 28.57
CA GLY A 335 -9.16 -16.10 28.90
C GLY A 335 -10.26 -15.92 27.85
N VAL A 336 -11.46 -15.53 28.28
CA VAL A 336 -12.51 -15.06 27.37
C VAL A 336 -12.39 -13.55 27.26
N VAL A 337 -12.30 -13.04 26.03
CA VAL A 337 -12.23 -11.60 25.76
C VAL A 337 -13.61 -11.03 25.44
N ASP A 338 -13.90 -9.86 26.01
CA ASP A 338 -15.00 -9.03 25.56
C ASP A 338 -14.50 -8.19 24.38
N LEU A 339 -14.94 -8.55 23.18
CA LEU A 339 -14.63 -7.80 21.97
C LEU A 339 -15.65 -6.68 21.79
N LEU A 340 -15.15 -5.47 21.66
CA LEU A 340 -15.93 -4.24 21.56
C LEU A 340 -15.48 -3.41 20.35
N THR A 341 -16.33 -2.48 19.93
CA THR A 341 -15.99 -1.45 18.97
C THR A 341 -16.68 -0.15 19.35
N ALA A 342 -16.02 0.98 19.09
CA ALA A 342 -16.62 2.29 19.33
C ALA A 342 -17.63 2.64 18.23
N LYS A 343 -18.80 3.14 18.63
CA LYS A 343 -19.89 3.56 17.76
C LYS A 343 -20.21 5.04 17.96
N ASN A 344 -20.58 5.74 16.89
CA ASN A 344 -20.93 7.17 16.88
C ASN A 344 -19.75 8.08 17.26
N GLY A 345 -18.57 7.81 16.69
CA GLY A 345 -17.34 8.57 16.93
C GLY A 345 -16.34 7.90 17.87
N ASP A 346 -15.26 8.62 18.17
CA ASP A 346 -14.16 8.15 19.00
C ASP A 346 -14.61 8.06 20.46
N TYR A 347 -14.57 6.87 21.05
CA TYR A 347 -14.94 6.69 22.45
C TYR A 347 -13.76 7.00 23.38
N PRO A 348 -13.95 7.65 24.54
CA PRO A 348 -15.14 8.35 25.02
C PRO A 348 -15.11 9.86 24.64
N ILE A 349 -14.39 10.23 23.59
CA ILE A 349 -14.04 11.62 23.28
C ILE A 349 -15.20 12.36 22.62
N ASP A 350 -15.83 11.70 21.65
CA ASP A 350 -16.94 12.28 20.91
C ASP A 350 -18.23 12.14 21.71
N VAL A 351 -19.03 13.20 21.73
CA VAL A 351 -20.31 13.22 22.46
C VAL A 351 -21.26 12.18 21.85
N GLY A 352 -21.80 11.29 22.69
CA GLY A 352 -22.71 10.23 22.25
C GLY A 352 -22.01 8.97 21.73
N SER A 353 -20.67 8.93 21.75
CA SER A 353 -19.92 7.71 21.47
C SER A 353 -20.15 6.66 22.56
N SER A 354 -20.17 5.39 22.18
CA SER A 354 -20.28 4.27 23.11
C SER A 354 -19.55 3.03 22.61
N MET A 355 -19.16 2.16 23.54
CA MET A 355 -18.65 0.83 23.21
C MET A 355 -19.83 -0.12 23.00
N VAL A 356 -19.81 -0.87 21.90
CA VAL A 356 -20.79 -1.91 21.58
C VAL A 356 -20.07 -3.22 21.29
N PRO A 357 -20.74 -4.39 21.43
CA PRO A 357 -20.14 -5.67 21.04
C PRO A 357 -19.59 -5.62 19.60
N GLY A 358 -18.33 -6.01 19.45
CA GLY A 358 -17.61 -6.04 18.18
C GLY A 358 -17.69 -7.41 17.50
N ASN A 359 -17.45 -7.44 16.20
CA ASN A 359 -17.32 -8.67 15.44
C ASN A 359 -15.85 -9.02 15.27
N TRP A 360 -15.53 -10.31 15.41
CA TRP A 360 -14.19 -10.79 15.15
C TRP A 360 -13.98 -11.13 13.68
N PRO A 361 -12.81 -10.81 13.10
CA PRO A 361 -12.55 -10.97 11.68
C PRO A 361 -12.48 -12.42 11.14
N VAL A 362 -12.26 -13.45 11.97
CA VAL A 362 -11.91 -14.80 11.42
C VAL A 362 -12.59 -16.01 12.09
N PHE A 363 -12.68 -16.10 13.42
CA PHE A 363 -13.18 -17.26 14.19
C PHE A 363 -14.18 -16.96 15.32
N THR A 364 -14.88 -17.99 15.83
CA THR A 364 -15.76 -17.88 17.00
C THR A 364 -15.01 -18.22 18.30
N GLY A 365 -15.11 -17.34 19.31
CA GLY A 365 -14.40 -17.47 20.58
C GLY A 365 -12.93 -17.07 20.46
N MET A 366 -12.48 -16.12 21.28
CA MET A 366 -11.15 -15.55 21.16
C MET A 366 -10.48 -15.45 22.51
N PRO A 367 -9.37 -16.17 22.70
CA PRO A 367 -8.48 -15.86 23.79
C PRO A 367 -7.80 -14.52 23.56
N THR A 368 -7.44 -13.85 24.66
CA THR A 368 -6.72 -12.58 24.66
C THR A 368 -5.44 -12.65 23.80
N SER A 369 -4.77 -13.80 23.78
CA SER A 369 -3.60 -14.07 22.93
C SER A 369 -3.89 -13.91 21.43
N ASN A 370 -5.07 -14.34 20.97
CA ASN A 370 -5.43 -14.28 19.55
C ASN A 370 -5.74 -12.84 19.13
N VAL A 371 -6.38 -12.07 20.02
CA VAL A 371 -6.61 -10.63 19.82
C VAL A 371 -5.29 -9.88 19.70
N TRP A 372 -4.31 -10.22 20.55
CA TRP A 372 -2.97 -9.65 20.44
C TRP A 372 -2.32 -9.98 19.09
N LEU A 373 -2.40 -11.23 18.65
CA LEU A 373 -1.86 -11.66 17.35
C LEU A 373 -2.53 -10.93 16.17
N ALA A 374 -3.82 -10.62 16.26
CA ALA A 374 -4.50 -9.81 15.26
C ALA A 374 -3.98 -8.37 15.23
N ALA A 375 -3.94 -7.69 16.38
CA ALA A 375 -3.39 -6.33 16.47
C ALA A 375 -1.92 -6.28 16.00
N TYR A 376 -1.15 -7.32 16.34
CA TYR A 376 0.23 -7.46 15.90
C TYR A 376 0.36 -7.65 14.39
N HIS A 377 -0.48 -8.51 13.79
CA HIS A 377 -0.57 -8.67 12.34
C HIS A 377 -0.91 -7.35 11.65
N ASP A 378 -1.90 -6.63 12.14
CA ASP A 378 -2.36 -5.39 11.52
C ASP A 378 -1.34 -4.26 11.64
N TRP A 379 -0.54 -4.27 12.70
CA TRP A 379 0.65 -3.41 12.80
C TRP A 379 1.72 -3.76 11.75
N ILE A 380 2.05 -5.04 11.55
CA ILE A 380 3.02 -5.46 10.52
C ILE A 380 2.53 -5.05 9.13
N ARG A 381 1.25 -5.29 8.85
CA ARG A 381 0.60 -4.91 7.59
C ARG A 381 0.74 -3.43 7.25
N ARG A 382 0.88 -2.54 8.25
CA ARG A 382 1.14 -1.10 8.03
C ARG A 382 2.54 -0.82 7.50
N ALA A 383 3.53 -1.65 7.79
CA ALA A 383 4.87 -1.53 7.19
C ALA A 383 4.88 -1.90 5.71
N GLY A 384 3.91 -2.69 5.28
CA GLY A 384 3.79 -3.17 3.91
C GLY A 384 4.98 -4.03 3.51
N THR A 385 5.37 -3.93 2.25
CA THR A 385 6.42 -4.77 1.64
C THR A 385 7.84 -4.45 2.10
N LYS A 386 8.03 -3.41 2.91
CA LYS A 386 9.35 -3.02 3.44
C LYS A 386 9.73 -3.76 4.71
N ALA A 387 8.76 -4.31 5.45
CA ALA A 387 9.02 -4.90 6.75
C ALA A 387 10.11 -6.00 6.68
N ASP A 388 11.13 -5.86 7.52
CA ASP A 388 12.20 -6.84 7.64
C ASP A 388 11.74 -8.00 8.53
N ILE A 389 11.65 -9.19 7.94
CA ILE A 389 11.15 -10.39 8.60
C ILE A 389 12.02 -10.73 9.82
N ALA A 390 13.36 -10.67 9.67
CA ALA A 390 14.25 -11.03 10.77
C ALA A 390 14.10 -10.05 11.93
N SER A 391 13.95 -8.75 11.66
CA SER A 391 13.72 -7.75 12.68
C SER A 391 12.39 -7.95 13.42
N ILE A 392 11.34 -8.35 12.71
CA ILE A 392 10.02 -8.67 13.29
C ILE A 392 10.13 -9.89 14.21
N LEU A 393 10.80 -10.95 13.77
CA LEU A 393 11.02 -12.16 14.57
C LEU A 393 11.92 -11.88 15.79
N ASN A 394 12.95 -11.06 15.64
CA ASN A 394 13.85 -10.67 16.73
C ASN A 394 13.13 -9.82 17.78
N MET A 395 12.23 -8.93 17.35
CA MET A 395 11.43 -8.10 18.25
C MET A 395 10.62 -8.95 19.23
N GLN A 396 10.14 -10.12 18.84
CA GLN A 396 9.41 -11.02 19.74
C GLN A 396 10.23 -11.49 20.95
N ASN A 397 11.56 -11.49 20.80
CA ASN A 397 12.52 -11.83 21.86
C ASN A 397 13.07 -10.60 22.60
N GLN A 398 12.66 -9.38 22.24
CA GLN A 398 13.10 -8.16 22.91
C GLN A 398 12.69 -8.19 24.38
N THR A 399 13.67 -8.15 25.28
CA THR A 399 13.39 -7.98 26.71
C THR A 399 12.83 -6.58 26.93
N LEU A 400 11.70 -6.50 27.64
CA LEU A 400 11.05 -5.26 27.99
C LEU A 400 11.79 -4.62 29.16
N ASP A 401 12.22 -3.36 28.99
CA ASP A 401 12.93 -2.61 30.01
C ASP A 401 12.11 -2.51 31.31
N PRO A 402 12.75 -2.52 32.49
CA PRO A 402 12.06 -2.17 33.72
C PRO A 402 11.82 -0.66 33.81
N ALA A 403 10.80 -0.26 34.58
CA ALA A 403 10.61 1.16 34.92
C ALA A 403 11.79 1.70 35.74
N ASN A 404 12.32 2.87 35.34
CA ASN A 404 13.37 3.57 36.06
C ASN A 404 13.03 5.06 36.22
N PRO A 405 12.72 5.55 37.44
CA PRO A 405 12.70 4.79 38.70
C PRO A 405 11.59 3.73 38.73
N SER A 406 11.74 2.72 39.59
CA SER A 406 10.78 1.60 39.72
C SER A 406 9.46 1.99 40.39
N THR A 407 9.41 3.17 41.00
CA THR A 407 8.23 3.72 41.67
C THR A 407 8.00 5.17 41.25
N ALA A 408 6.73 5.57 41.11
CA ALA A 408 6.32 6.93 40.79
C ALA A 408 5.32 7.45 41.83
N SER A 409 5.24 8.77 41.99
CA SER A 409 4.23 9.39 42.85
C SER A 409 2.85 9.22 42.21
N TRP A 410 1.93 8.63 42.95
CA TRP A 410 0.54 8.51 42.54
C TRP A 410 -0.17 9.82 42.84
N VAL A 411 -0.59 10.54 41.80
CA VAL A 411 -1.32 11.79 41.96
C VAL A 411 -2.69 11.64 41.34
N ALA A 412 -3.75 11.76 42.14
CA ALA A 412 -5.13 11.63 41.67
C ALA A 412 -6.09 12.53 42.48
N PRO A 413 -7.25 12.89 41.92
CA PRO A 413 -8.28 13.60 42.67
C PRO A 413 -9.00 12.62 43.62
N VAL A 414 -9.07 12.97 44.90
CA VAL A 414 -9.75 12.17 45.94
C VAL A 414 -11.28 12.32 45.94
N VAL A 415 -11.78 13.33 45.24
CA VAL A 415 -13.20 13.56 44.95
C VAL A 415 -13.34 13.89 43.47
N GLN A 416 -14.43 13.46 42.83
CA GLN A 416 -14.65 13.72 41.42
C GLN A 416 -14.59 15.23 41.11
N GLY A 417 -13.71 15.63 40.19
CA GLY A 417 -13.47 17.04 39.86
C GLY A 417 -12.65 17.85 40.87
N GLY A 418 -12.13 17.21 41.93
CA GLY A 418 -11.28 17.84 42.94
C GLY A 418 -9.84 18.07 42.52
N ALA A 419 -9.06 18.69 43.41
CA ALA A 419 -7.62 18.88 43.21
C ALA A 419 -6.87 17.54 43.26
N TYR A 420 -5.82 17.45 42.45
CA TYR A 420 -4.89 16.34 42.44
C TYR A 420 -4.04 16.36 43.72
N VAL A 421 -4.07 15.28 44.49
CA VAL A 421 -3.27 15.10 45.70
C VAL A 421 -2.31 13.93 45.52
N ASN A 422 -1.15 14.01 46.18
CA ASN A 422 -0.18 12.93 46.19
C ASN A 422 -0.63 11.85 47.18
N LEU A 423 -0.87 10.65 46.66
CA LEU A 423 -1.40 9.47 47.35
C LEU A 423 -0.31 8.47 47.76
N GLY A 424 0.97 8.85 47.62
CA GLY A 424 2.12 8.02 47.93
C GLY A 424 2.86 7.53 46.69
N MET A 425 3.76 6.56 46.88
CA MET A 425 4.56 5.98 45.80
C MET A 425 3.95 4.65 45.37
N VAL A 426 3.65 4.49 44.09
CA VAL A 426 3.16 3.23 43.47
C VAL A 426 4.21 2.70 42.48
N PRO A 427 4.13 1.44 42.01
CA PRO A 427 4.94 0.97 40.90
C PRO A 427 4.86 1.94 39.73
N ALA A 428 6.02 2.35 39.21
CA ALA A 428 6.05 3.27 38.08
C ALA A 428 5.51 2.57 36.82
N GLY A 429 4.62 3.27 36.13
CA GLY A 429 4.16 2.83 34.82
C GLY A 429 5.26 2.95 33.78
N ILE A 430 5.25 2.05 32.78
CA ILE A 430 6.17 2.10 31.65
C ILE A 430 5.42 1.77 30.35
N ILE A 431 5.84 2.37 29.25
CA ILE A 431 5.38 2.04 27.89
C ILE A 431 6.56 1.65 27.02
N HIS A 432 6.36 0.59 26.24
CA HIS A 432 7.28 0.03 25.26
C HIS A 432 6.73 0.29 23.88
N VAL A 433 7.48 0.95 23.02
CA VAL A 433 7.05 1.41 21.71
C VAL A 433 7.95 0.80 20.66
N PHE A 434 7.33 0.07 19.72
CA PHE A 434 7.96 -0.54 18.57
C PHE A 434 7.52 0.19 17.31
N LYS A 435 8.47 0.55 16.45
CA LYS A 435 8.21 1.28 15.20
C LYS A 435 9.11 0.76 14.10
N PHE A 436 8.62 0.74 12.87
CA PHE A 436 9.47 0.52 11.72
C PHE A 436 10.24 1.80 11.38
N ASP A 437 11.53 1.68 11.07
CA ASP A 437 12.30 2.75 10.45
C ASP A 437 12.05 2.81 8.93
N THR A 438 12.82 3.63 8.21
CA THR A 438 12.68 3.78 6.76
C THR A 438 13.07 2.55 5.96
N ASP A 439 13.90 1.66 6.53
CA ASP A 439 14.36 0.43 5.91
C ASP A 439 13.47 -0.78 6.28
N GLY A 440 12.45 -0.56 7.12
CA GLY A 440 11.54 -1.58 7.59
C GLY A 440 12.08 -2.41 8.76
N VAL A 441 13.14 -1.93 9.42
CA VAL A 441 13.67 -2.54 10.65
C VAL A 441 12.87 -2.04 11.84
N VAL A 442 12.57 -2.94 12.77
CA VAL A 442 11.86 -2.60 14.01
C VAL A 442 12.83 -1.96 15.00
N THR A 443 12.51 -0.74 15.39
CA THR A 443 13.16 0.02 16.47
C THR A 443 12.35 -0.13 17.76
N TYR A 444 13.05 -0.08 18.89
CA TYR A 444 12.47 -0.23 20.23
C TYR A 444 12.81 0.99 21.10
N GLN A 445 11.82 1.50 21.82
CA GLN A 445 12.01 2.52 22.84
C GLN A 445 11.09 2.26 24.04
N SER A 446 11.60 2.47 25.26
CA SER A 446 10.79 2.51 26.47
C SER A 446 10.72 3.93 27.05
N ARG A 447 9.63 4.25 27.75
CA ARG A 447 9.43 5.52 28.48
C ARG A 447 8.55 5.31 29.71
N LEU A 448 8.76 6.10 30.74
CA LEU A 448 7.84 6.15 31.88
C LEU A 448 6.45 6.59 31.41
N LEU A 449 5.42 5.95 31.96
CA LEU A 449 4.03 6.24 31.69
C LEU A 449 3.35 6.70 32.98
N THR A 450 2.65 7.83 32.93
CA THR A 450 1.83 8.28 34.05
C THR A 450 0.58 7.40 34.13
N PRO A 451 0.21 6.88 35.31
CA PRO A 451 -1.04 6.14 35.47
C PRO A 451 -2.24 7.06 35.20
N TYR A 452 -2.83 6.98 34.01
CA TYR A 452 -3.99 7.80 33.62
C TYR A 452 -4.96 7.00 32.74
N PRO A 453 -6.29 7.28 32.76
CA PRO A 453 -7.25 6.53 31.96
C PRO A 453 -7.02 6.59 30.45
N LEU A 454 -6.58 5.45 29.91
CA LEU A 454 -6.45 5.18 28.48
C LEU A 454 -7.66 4.36 27.98
N TYR A 455 -8.86 4.92 27.99
CA TYR A 455 -10.07 4.26 27.44
C TYR A 455 -10.37 4.68 25.99
N VAL A 456 -9.42 5.35 25.34
CA VAL A 456 -9.67 5.89 24.00
C VAL A 456 -9.62 4.76 22.97
N SER A 457 -10.68 4.63 22.18
CA SER A 457 -10.80 3.74 21.02
C SER A 457 -11.33 4.54 19.83
N SER A 458 -10.72 4.38 18.66
CA SER A 458 -11.25 4.98 17.42
C SER A 458 -12.56 4.34 17.02
N GLU A 459 -13.42 5.12 16.37
CA GLU A 459 -14.67 4.63 15.80
C GLU A 459 -14.44 3.44 14.86
N SER A 460 -15.28 2.42 14.97
CA SER A 460 -15.26 1.20 14.14
C SER A 460 -13.95 0.42 14.15
N GLN A 461 -13.06 0.71 15.10
CA GLN A 461 -11.84 -0.06 15.32
C GLN A 461 -12.03 -1.12 16.40
N LEU A 462 -11.08 -2.05 16.46
CA LEU A 462 -11.14 -3.18 17.38
C LEU A 462 -10.65 -2.75 18.76
N TYR A 463 -11.47 -3.04 19.76
CA TYR A 463 -11.11 -2.92 21.17
C TYR A 463 -11.43 -4.24 21.85
N ALA A 464 -10.58 -4.67 22.76
CA ALA A 464 -10.82 -5.89 23.50
C ALA A 464 -10.41 -5.71 24.96
N GLU A 465 -11.22 -6.25 25.86
CA GLU A 465 -10.91 -6.27 27.28
C GLU A 465 -11.02 -7.68 27.85
N THR A 466 -10.11 -8.00 28.76
CA THR A 466 -10.13 -9.23 29.53
C THR A 466 -9.86 -8.87 30.98
N MET A 467 -10.91 -8.90 31.78
CA MET A 467 -10.78 -8.66 33.22
C MET A 467 -10.12 -9.87 33.88
N LEU A 468 -9.20 -9.61 34.82
CA LEU A 468 -8.46 -10.64 35.56
C LEU A 468 -7.69 -11.63 34.66
N ALA A 469 -7.23 -11.17 33.50
CA ALA A 469 -6.48 -11.95 32.51
C ALA A 469 -5.24 -12.66 33.08
N LEU A 470 -4.58 -12.06 34.09
CA LEU A 470 -3.52 -12.71 34.88
C LEU A 470 -3.97 -12.76 36.35
N PRO A 471 -4.63 -13.84 36.80
CA PRO A 471 -5.29 -13.87 38.11
C PRO A 471 -4.35 -14.14 39.30
N ASN A 472 -3.14 -14.63 39.05
CA ASN A 472 -2.18 -15.04 40.09
C ASN A 472 -0.77 -14.55 39.74
N SER A 473 -0.60 -13.24 39.58
CA SER A 473 0.73 -12.68 39.35
C SER A 473 1.61 -12.87 40.59
N SER A 474 2.90 -13.08 40.37
CA SER A 474 3.91 -13.26 41.42
C SER A 474 4.16 -12.01 42.26
N VAL A 475 3.62 -10.85 41.88
CA VAL A 475 3.75 -9.63 42.69
C VAL A 475 2.80 -9.67 43.89
N ALA A 476 3.31 -9.42 45.09
CA ALA A 476 2.52 -9.34 46.32
C ALA A 476 1.46 -8.21 46.26
N PRO A 477 0.30 -8.35 46.93
CA PRO A 477 -0.64 -7.25 47.07
C PRO A 477 0.04 -6.07 47.78
N GLN A 478 -0.29 -4.86 47.35
CA GLN A 478 0.26 -3.63 47.94
C GLN A 478 -0.89 -2.76 48.41
N THR A 479 -0.85 -2.34 49.68
CA THR A 479 -1.84 -1.46 50.28
C THR A 479 -1.28 -0.06 50.43
N TYR A 480 -2.06 0.92 49.97
CA TYR A 480 -1.75 2.34 50.06
C TYR A 480 -2.84 3.03 50.84
N THR A 481 -2.47 3.76 51.88
CA THR A 481 -3.40 4.56 52.67
C THR A 481 -3.55 5.92 52.02
N VAL A 482 -4.76 6.20 51.51
CA VAL A 482 -5.10 7.45 50.85
C VAL A 482 -5.79 8.38 51.83
N PRO A 483 -5.24 9.58 52.10
CA PRO A 483 -5.89 10.54 52.96
C PRO A 483 -7.10 11.16 52.25
N LEU A 484 -8.31 10.90 52.75
CA LEU A 484 -9.55 11.52 52.26
C LEU A 484 -10.13 12.50 53.29
N PRO A 485 -10.93 13.50 52.87
CA PRO A 485 -11.61 14.41 53.79
C PRO A 485 -12.49 13.73 54.85
N ALA A 486 -12.98 12.52 54.56
CA ALA A 486 -13.83 11.73 55.44
C ALA A 486 -13.07 10.69 56.29
N GLY A 487 -11.73 10.73 56.27
CA GLY A 487 -10.86 9.75 56.91
C GLY A 487 -10.02 8.97 55.89
N ASP A 488 -8.89 8.45 56.35
CA ASP A 488 -7.98 7.67 55.52
C ASP A 488 -8.66 6.41 54.98
N GLN A 489 -8.43 6.08 53.71
CA GLN A 489 -8.95 4.89 53.08
C GLN A 489 -7.81 4.06 52.50
N ASP A 490 -7.76 2.78 52.86
CA ASP A 490 -6.82 1.84 52.27
C ASP A 490 -7.28 1.40 50.87
N ILE A 491 -6.35 1.46 49.93
CA ILE A 491 -6.50 0.96 48.57
C ILE A 491 -5.49 -0.17 48.37
N THR A 492 -6.00 -1.38 48.11
CA THR A 492 -5.17 -2.55 47.86
C THR A 492 -5.11 -2.84 46.37
N LEU A 493 -3.90 -2.75 45.80
CA LEU A 493 -3.61 -3.29 44.47
C LEU A 493 -3.44 -4.80 44.58
N LEU A 494 -4.28 -5.55 43.88
CA LEU A 494 -4.29 -7.01 43.91
C LEU A 494 -3.21 -7.61 43.00
N GLN A 495 -2.95 -8.91 43.18
CA GLN A 495 -2.06 -9.70 42.32
C GLN A 495 -2.69 -10.07 40.97
N LYS A 496 -3.63 -9.24 40.49
CA LYS A 496 -4.48 -9.55 39.34
C LYS A 496 -4.32 -8.46 38.31
N TYR A 497 -4.07 -8.85 37.07
CA TYR A 497 -3.99 -7.91 35.96
C TYR A 497 -5.13 -8.13 34.97
N ASP A 498 -5.85 -7.06 34.65
CA ASP A 498 -6.72 -6.94 33.48
C ASP A 498 -5.85 -6.76 32.23
N VAL A 499 -6.36 -7.00 31.02
CA VAL A 499 -5.67 -6.72 29.76
C VAL A 499 -6.63 -6.00 28.81
N TYR A 500 -6.16 -4.91 28.22
CA TYR A 500 -6.86 -4.15 27.18
C TYR A 500 -6.03 -4.17 25.90
N ILE A 501 -6.65 -4.52 24.76
CA ILE A 501 -6.02 -4.52 23.44
C ILE A 501 -6.79 -3.54 22.56
N ARG A 502 -6.06 -2.65 21.91
CA ARG A 502 -6.61 -1.68 20.96
C ARG A 502 -5.91 -1.85 19.64
N ASP A 503 -6.68 -2.04 18.59
CA ASP A 503 -6.19 -2.07 17.23
C ASP A 503 -6.90 -1.01 16.42
N GLU A 504 -6.21 0.14 16.32
CA GLU A 504 -6.70 1.36 15.68
C GLU A 504 -6.50 1.37 14.15
N VAL A 505 -6.02 0.26 13.58
CA VAL A 505 -5.66 0.16 12.15
C VAL A 505 -6.22 -1.10 11.48
N ARG A 506 -7.18 -1.78 12.14
CA ARG A 506 -7.78 -3.01 11.64
C ARG A 506 -8.59 -2.78 10.38
N ASN A 507 -9.50 -1.81 10.43
CA ASN A 507 -10.47 -1.56 9.37
C ASN A 507 -10.04 -0.31 8.60
N PRO A 508 -9.40 -0.44 7.43
CA PRO A 508 -8.99 0.71 6.63
C PRO A 508 -10.15 1.31 5.84
N GLY A 509 -9.95 2.54 5.37
CA GLY A 509 -10.82 3.16 4.37
C GLY A 509 -12.07 3.81 4.96
N THR A 510 -12.73 4.63 4.13
CA THR A 510 -13.83 5.49 4.57
C THR A 510 -15.14 4.75 4.80
N MET A 511 -15.25 3.49 4.37
CA MET A 511 -16.49 2.71 4.49
C MET A 511 -16.59 2.00 5.84
N ASN A 512 -15.50 1.37 6.27
CA ASN A 512 -15.47 0.54 7.47
C ASN A 512 -14.57 1.10 8.59
N GLY A 513 -13.68 2.04 8.28
CA GLY A 513 -12.69 2.54 9.23
C GLY A 513 -13.16 3.63 10.17
N GLY A 514 -14.47 3.90 10.21
CA GLY A 514 -15.07 4.95 11.03
C GLY A 514 -14.62 6.36 10.63
N LYS A 515 -14.77 7.32 11.55
CA LYS A 515 -14.44 8.74 11.38
C LYS A 515 -13.05 9.01 10.82
N HIS A 516 -12.04 8.24 11.25
CA HIS A 516 -10.64 8.35 10.84
C HIS A 516 -10.25 7.39 9.72
N ALA A 517 -11.20 6.63 9.18
CA ALA A 517 -10.97 5.66 8.11
C ALA A 517 -9.84 4.65 8.38
N GLY A 518 -9.75 4.17 9.63
CA GLY A 518 -8.74 3.20 10.04
C GLY A 518 -7.36 3.76 10.25
N GLU A 519 -7.23 5.08 10.32
CA GLU A 519 -5.99 5.73 10.70
C GLU A 519 -5.95 5.96 12.21
N PRO A 520 -4.78 5.76 12.85
CA PRO A 520 -4.70 5.80 14.30
C PRO A 520 -4.96 7.23 14.81
N LEU A 521 -5.58 7.31 15.99
CA LEU A 521 -5.90 8.57 16.64
C LEU A 521 -4.63 9.40 16.93
N ALA A 522 -4.57 10.59 16.36
CA ALA A 522 -3.50 11.56 16.58
C ALA A 522 -3.77 12.46 17.81
N LYS A 523 -4.35 11.93 18.89
CA LYS A 523 -4.77 12.74 20.05
C LYS A 523 -3.76 12.63 21.20
N PRO A 524 -3.40 13.75 21.87
CA PRO A 524 -2.46 13.75 23.00
C PRO A 524 -2.84 12.82 24.17
N LEU A 525 -4.14 12.54 24.33
CA LEU A 525 -4.67 11.61 25.34
C LEU A 525 -4.30 10.15 25.07
N VAL A 526 -3.96 9.80 23.83
CA VAL A 526 -3.47 8.48 23.39
C VAL A 526 -1.99 8.53 23.01
N VAL A 527 -1.48 9.74 22.75
CA VAL A 527 -0.12 10.07 22.28
C VAL A 527 0.42 11.18 23.18
N GLU A 528 0.80 10.90 24.41
CA GLU A 528 1.34 11.93 25.31
C GLU A 528 2.56 12.62 24.63
N ARG A 529 2.42 13.89 24.19
CA ARG A 529 3.42 14.67 23.41
C ARG A 529 4.43 15.29 24.40
N LYS A 530 5.75 15.40 24.17
CA LYS A 530 6.44 16.04 23.03
C LYS A 530 7.93 15.61 22.96
N VAL A 531 8.42 15.31 21.76
CA VAL A 531 9.84 15.46 21.35
C VAL A 531 9.84 16.44 20.14
N PRO A 532 10.86 17.29 19.92
CA PRO A 532 10.87 18.34 18.89
C PRO A 532 10.81 17.81 17.44
N PRO A 533 10.64 18.69 16.43
CA PRO A 533 9.98 18.36 15.18
C PRO A 533 10.91 17.66 14.18
N SER A 534 10.73 16.35 14.04
CA SER A 534 10.86 15.66 12.75
C SER A 534 10.13 14.31 12.85
N ALA A 535 9.18 14.10 11.92
CA ALA A 535 8.36 12.91 11.72
C ALA A 535 7.29 12.60 12.80
N GLY A 536 6.02 12.76 12.41
CA GLY A 536 4.85 12.35 13.19
C GLY A 536 4.81 10.84 13.34
N GLY A 537 4.70 10.35 14.57
CA GLY A 537 4.49 8.95 14.89
C GLY A 537 3.25 8.79 15.77
N LYS A 538 2.30 7.97 15.32
CA LYS A 538 1.03 7.62 15.99
C LYS A 538 1.15 6.26 16.69
N VAL A 539 0.40 6.01 17.77
CA VAL A 539 0.64 4.89 18.72
C VAL A 539 -0.60 4.02 18.95
N MET A 540 -0.46 2.69 18.85
CA MET A 540 -1.39 1.63 19.26
C MET A 540 -1.02 1.17 20.66
N VAL A 541 -1.94 0.90 21.60
CA VAL A 541 -1.59 0.65 23.02
C VAL A 541 -2.34 -0.54 23.62
N VAL A 542 -1.57 -1.54 24.09
CA VAL A 542 -2.04 -2.60 24.99
C VAL A 542 -1.72 -2.20 26.42
N SER A 543 -2.68 -2.25 27.33
CA SER A 543 -2.46 -1.89 28.75
C SER A 543 -3.04 -2.99 29.64
N PRO A 544 -2.28 -3.58 30.59
CA PRO A 544 -2.86 -4.29 31.70
C PRO A 544 -2.98 -3.41 32.94
N ARG A 545 -4.04 -3.63 33.72
CA ARG A 545 -4.30 -2.87 34.96
C ARG A 545 -4.39 -3.78 36.16
N ARG A 546 -3.94 -3.32 37.32
CA ARG A 546 -4.22 -4.05 38.55
C ARG A 546 -5.66 -3.84 39.00
N SER A 547 -6.36 -4.93 39.27
CA SER A 547 -7.69 -4.87 39.88
C SER A 547 -7.56 -4.27 41.29
N ALA A 548 -8.34 -3.23 41.58
CA ALA A 548 -8.39 -2.59 42.89
C ALA A 548 -9.73 -2.91 43.57
N ARG A 549 -9.69 -3.28 44.86
CA ARG A 549 -10.88 -3.49 45.68
C ARG A 549 -10.94 -2.44 46.78
N LYS A 550 -12.11 -1.83 46.97
CA LYS A 550 -12.41 -1.02 48.15
C LYS A 550 -12.65 -1.97 49.33
N ASN A 551 -11.85 -1.88 50.38
CA ASN A 551 -12.18 -2.51 51.65
C ASN A 551 -13.27 -1.66 52.31
N SER A 552 -14.50 -2.17 52.33
CA SER A 552 -15.56 -1.63 53.18
C SER A 552 -15.28 -2.09 54.62
N GLY A 553 -14.69 -1.20 55.42
CA GLY A 553 -14.72 -1.30 56.88
C GLY A 553 -16.11 -0.97 57.41
#